data_AF-A0A540X6N8-F1
#
_entry.id   AF-A0A540X6N8-F1
#
_cell.length_a   1.000
_cell.length_b   1.000
_cell.length_c   1.000
_cell.angle_alpha   90.00
_cell.angle_beta   90.00
_cell.angle_gamma   90.00
#
_symmetry.space_group_name_H-M   'P 1'
#
loop_
_entity.id
_entity.type
_entity.pdbx_description
1 polymer ?
#
loop_
_entity_poly.entity_id
_entity_poly.type
_entity_poly.pdbx_seq_one_letter_code
_entity_poly.pdbx_strand_id
1 'polypeptide(L)'
;MSPAHGPRGVLLAALLLVGTTASAQVTFDCQTIQERAPATGLGANPKAVASVPLARQQQGYVRVGGGCEVSRFGYDSAHAEVMVQNAPDGDFGWRCKGADPALVINPAWAKASVTFCKASAPNVSSLRLQCKTLSSKTGPSRNPLAEVSLTPQLATEGYVVVSGGCDSSHALNGSIHAENVVVSKPTANGKGWRCQAADPPNHPQDATVTASLVACQLAVDPAQAALLIPKPALRCAVSHGVKTTGMAYPRALAAATGKVISGGCDLSYAGNGSVHAQFMVQHGPQADGAWSCWGADPPLISNPGSAQASVLSCGITTVPATTPLPAPTPTPSPTPTARKNPVVIVGGTLASEILYWTLESRLDRDGYQRFFFELPSGGLIDLHESARQLKFKVADVLLQTGASKVHLIGHSQGGAVARAYVRDFGNASVESIISLGTPHKGTDDDPLLALVARLLFNCTGTAADPLPCKQMKAGSAFIAEINTRPPNDPVYYTNINTLHDVFTKANSNGKMDNCDRTSPSGEALQCNVTVQDFCKDNLVEHVGLASNGVVYSGIRQALEHRKIALNCTEL
;
A
#
# COMPACT_ATOMS: atom_id res chain seq x y z
N MET A 1 85.40 6.86 35.38
CA MET A 1 84.58 6.00 36.26
C MET A 1 83.98 4.89 35.41
N SER A 2 84.50 3.67 35.51
CA SER A 2 83.71 2.44 35.27
C SER A 2 83.17 1.97 36.64
N PRO A 3 82.19 1.05 36.78
CA PRO A 3 81.63 0.04 35.85
C PRO A 3 80.06 0.09 35.81
N ALA A 4 79.25 -0.75 35.15
CA ALA A 4 79.17 -2.21 35.19
C ALA A 4 78.15 -2.84 34.22
N HIS A 5 78.57 -3.97 33.61
CA HIS A 5 77.87 -5.25 33.39
C HIS A 5 76.79 -5.40 32.29
N GLY A 6 77.09 -6.30 31.33
CA GLY A 6 76.21 -6.79 30.23
C GLY A 6 75.20 -7.87 30.67
N PRO A 7 74.68 -8.79 29.79
CA PRO A 7 75.38 -9.42 28.65
C PRO A 7 74.58 -9.67 27.34
N ARG A 8 75.36 -9.90 26.28
CA ARG A 8 75.25 -10.86 25.14
C ARG A 8 73.86 -11.37 24.66
N GLY A 9 73.67 -11.31 23.35
CA GLY A 9 72.76 -12.22 22.62
C GLY A 9 72.66 -11.92 21.14
N VAL A 10 73.53 -12.51 20.32
CA VAL A 10 73.34 -12.65 18.87
C VAL A 10 72.11 -13.54 18.67
N LEU A 11 71.07 -13.06 18.00
CA LEU A 11 69.97 -13.90 17.52
C LEU A 11 69.73 -13.65 16.03
N LEU A 12 69.82 -14.73 15.27
CA LEU A 12 69.52 -14.86 13.85
C LEU A 12 68.26 -14.10 13.44
N ALA A 13 68.36 -13.27 12.42
CA ALA A 13 67.21 -12.84 11.63
C ALA A 13 66.67 -14.05 10.85
N ALA A 14 65.74 -14.79 11.45
CA ALA A 14 64.91 -15.74 10.73
C ALA A 14 63.95 -14.96 9.84
N LEU A 15 64.17 -15.02 8.53
CA LEU A 15 63.19 -14.65 7.51
C LEU A 15 61.96 -15.56 7.70
N LEU A 16 61.00 -15.13 8.51
CA LEU A 16 59.65 -15.67 8.48
C LEU A 16 58.99 -15.13 7.22
N LEU A 17 59.10 -15.91 6.14
CA LEU A 17 58.14 -15.92 5.04
C LEU A 17 56.76 -16.23 5.64
N VAL A 18 56.08 -15.20 6.14
CA VAL A 18 54.63 -15.25 6.30
C VAL A 18 54.09 -15.22 4.88
N GLY A 19 53.96 -16.41 4.30
CA GLY A 19 53.14 -16.61 3.12
C GLY A 19 51.75 -16.10 3.48
N THR A 20 51.43 -14.90 3.00
CA THR A 20 50.05 -14.47 2.86
C THR A 20 49.43 -15.51 1.95
N THR A 21 48.72 -16.49 2.52
CA THR A 21 47.79 -17.31 1.76
C THR A 21 46.81 -16.31 1.20
N ALA A 22 47.00 -15.94 -0.06
CA ALA A 22 46.03 -15.16 -0.80
C ALA A 22 44.74 -15.97 -0.70
N SER A 23 43.81 -15.52 0.16
CA SER A 23 42.48 -16.08 0.25
C SER A 23 41.99 -16.14 -1.18
N ALA A 24 41.65 -17.33 -1.68
CA ALA A 24 41.20 -17.48 -3.06
C ALA A 24 40.05 -16.47 -3.25
N GLN A 25 40.34 -15.37 -3.94
CA GLN A 25 39.38 -14.27 -4.10
C GLN A 25 38.30 -14.82 -5.02
N VAL A 26 37.21 -15.29 -4.42
CA VAL A 26 36.04 -15.69 -5.16
C VAL A 26 35.46 -14.42 -5.74
N THR A 27 35.45 -14.33 -7.06
CA THR A 27 34.88 -13.19 -7.77
C THR A 27 33.41 -13.46 -8.05
N PHE A 28 32.62 -12.40 -8.00
CA PHE A 28 31.21 -12.41 -8.31
C PHE A 28 30.95 -11.41 -9.43
N ASP A 29 31.11 -11.89 -10.67
CA ASP A 29 30.87 -11.07 -11.85
C ASP A 29 29.40 -11.16 -12.24
N CYS A 30 28.82 -10.02 -12.60
CA CYS A 30 27.43 -9.88 -12.98
C CYS A 30 27.32 -8.74 -13.97
N GLN A 31 26.48 -8.96 -14.96
CA GLN A 31 26.22 -8.04 -16.05
C GLN A 31 24.71 -7.95 -16.23
N THR A 32 24.27 -6.79 -16.69
CA THR A 32 22.88 -6.55 -17.08
C THR A 32 22.87 -6.18 -18.54
N ILE A 33 22.01 -6.84 -19.31
CA ILE A 33 21.68 -6.40 -20.67
C ILE A 33 20.21 -6.02 -20.72
N GLN A 34 19.87 -5.21 -21.72
CA GLN A 34 18.51 -4.75 -21.96
C GLN A 34 18.13 -5.12 -23.39
N GLU A 35 16.96 -5.71 -23.56
CA GLU A 35 16.35 -5.95 -24.86
C GLU A 35 15.11 -5.07 -24.97
N ARG A 36 15.11 -4.22 -26.00
CA ARG A 36 13.98 -3.34 -26.32
C ARG A 36 13.24 -3.92 -27.52
N ALA A 37 11.96 -4.21 -27.35
CA ALA A 37 11.08 -4.52 -28.46
C ALA A 37 10.50 -3.19 -29.00
N PRO A 38 10.78 -2.79 -30.25
CA PRO A 38 10.14 -1.62 -30.85
C PRO A 38 8.65 -1.87 -31.10
N ALA A 39 7.87 -0.79 -31.23
CA ALA A 39 6.46 -0.82 -31.63
C ALA A 39 6.26 -1.21 -33.11
N THR A 40 6.99 -2.21 -33.61
CA THR A 40 6.88 -2.63 -35.01
C THR A 40 5.66 -3.51 -35.20
N GLY A 41 4.61 -2.90 -35.76
CA GLY A 41 3.27 -3.47 -35.89
C GLY A 41 2.34 -2.85 -34.84
N LEU A 42 1.20 -2.32 -35.28
CA LEU A 42 0.12 -1.78 -34.45
C LEU A 42 -0.55 -2.90 -33.63
N GLY A 43 0.21 -3.57 -32.77
CA GLY A 43 -0.24 -4.68 -31.95
C GLY A 43 -0.53 -4.22 -30.52
N ALA A 44 -1.71 -4.53 -30.02
CA ALA A 44 -2.03 -4.43 -28.60
C ALA A 44 -1.05 -5.31 -27.79
N ASN A 45 -0.56 -4.81 -26.65
CA ASN A 45 0.26 -5.51 -25.64
C ASN A 45 1.75 -5.76 -26.04
N PRO A 46 2.66 -4.78 -25.83
CA PRO A 46 4.09 -4.98 -26.12
C PRO A 46 4.70 -6.06 -25.20
N LYS A 47 5.51 -6.94 -25.79
CA LYS A 47 6.23 -8.02 -25.10
C LYS A 47 7.72 -7.92 -25.41
N ALA A 48 8.54 -7.94 -24.36
CA ALA A 48 9.98 -8.05 -24.48
C ALA A 48 10.47 -9.19 -23.57
N VAL A 49 11.43 -9.96 -24.06
CA VAL A 49 12.13 -10.96 -23.25
C VAL A 49 13.61 -10.67 -23.41
N ALA A 50 14.31 -10.45 -22.31
CA ALA A 50 15.77 -10.34 -22.33
C ALA A 50 16.36 -11.67 -21.90
N SER A 51 17.28 -12.22 -22.67
CA SER A 51 17.87 -13.54 -22.39
C SER A 51 19.38 -13.47 -22.21
N VAL A 52 19.92 -14.25 -21.27
CA VAL A 52 21.39 -14.35 -21.11
C VAL A 52 22.00 -14.79 -22.46
N PRO A 53 22.97 -14.07 -23.04
CA PRO A 53 23.52 -14.43 -24.35
C PRO A 53 24.16 -15.81 -24.31
N LEU A 54 24.01 -16.61 -25.38
CA LEU A 54 24.53 -17.98 -25.43
C LEU A 54 26.03 -18.06 -25.13
N ALA A 55 26.83 -17.11 -25.64
CA ALA A 55 28.26 -17.02 -25.35
C ALA A 55 28.55 -16.81 -23.85
N ARG A 56 27.69 -16.08 -23.12
CA ARG A 56 27.79 -15.91 -21.66
C ARG A 56 27.31 -17.16 -20.92
N GLN A 57 26.26 -17.83 -21.39
CA GLN A 57 25.83 -19.11 -20.82
C GLN A 57 26.95 -20.15 -20.91
N GLN A 58 27.63 -20.26 -22.06
CA GLN A 58 28.79 -21.15 -22.26
C GLN A 58 29.97 -20.79 -21.36
N GLN A 59 30.10 -19.51 -20.97
CA GLN A 59 31.09 -19.06 -19.99
C GLN A 59 30.68 -19.34 -18.54
N GLY A 60 29.51 -19.94 -18.28
CA GLY A 60 29.00 -20.28 -16.95
C GLY A 60 28.22 -19.17 -16.25
N TYR A 61 27.73 -18.17 -16.99
CA TYR A 61 26.81 -17.18 -16.44
C TYR A 61 25.38 -17.74 -16.37
N VAL A 62 24.70 -17.47 -15.26
CA VAL A 62 23.31 -17.85 -15.04
C VAL A 62 22.47 -16.61 -14.74
N ARG A 63 21.19 -16.65 -15.12
CA ARG A 63 20.25 -15.59 -14.80
C ARG A 63 20.04 -15.55 -13.28
N VAL A 64 20.14 -14.35 -12.71
CA VAL A 64 19.89 -14.10 -11.30
C VAL A 64 18.75 -13.11 -11.05
N GLY A 65 18.35 -12.35 -12.06
CA GLY A 65 17.26 -11.38 -11.96
C GLY A 65 17.02 -10.63 -13.26
N GLY A 66 16.19 -9.60 -13.20
CA GLY A 66 15.87 -8.74 -14.32
C GLY A 66 14.84 -7.68 -13.90
N GLY A 67 14.46 -6.84 -14.84
CA GLY A 67 13.49 -5.78 -14.66
C GLY A 67 12.69 -5.52 -15.92
N CYS A 68 11.68 -4.64 -15.81
CA CYS A 68 10.68 -4.45 -16.83
C CYS A 68 10.27 -2.98 -16.91
N GLU A 69 10.48 -2.38 -18.08
CA GLU A 69 10.07 -1.03 -18.38
C GLU A 69 9.09 -1.05 -19.57
N VAL A 70 7.98 -0.34 -19.43
CA VAL A 70 6.97 -0.17 -20.47
C VAL A 70 6.70 1.31 -20.65
N SER A 71 6.40 1.77 -21.88
CA SER A 71 6.04 3.18 -22.14
C SER A 71 5.12 3.33 -23.36
N ARG A 72 4.41 4.48 -23.39
CA ARG A 72 3.51 4.96 -24.46
C ARG A 72 3.99 6.34 -24.92
N PHE A 73 3.67 6.72 -26.16
CA PHE A 73 3.95 8.05 -26.74
C PHE A 73 5.41 8.41 -27.12
N GLY A 74 6.33 7.46 -27.21
CA GLY A 74 7.69 7.76 -27.70
C GLY A 74 8.55 8.67 -26.79
N TYR A 75 8.00 9.12 -25.66
CA TYR A 75 8.72 9.76 -24.57
C TYR A 75 9.20 8.70 -23.57
N ASP A 76 10.30 9.00 -22.89
CA ASP A 76 10.74 8.23 -21.74
C ASP A 76 9.70 8.42 -20.61
N SER A 77 8.87 7.38 -20.42
CA SER A 77 8.28 6.94 -19.15
C SER A 77 7.03 7.64 -18.57
N ALA A 78 6.40 8.62 -19.23
CA ALA A 78 5.27 9.33 -18.58
C ALA A 78 3.88 8.66 -18.68
N HIS A 79 3.66 7.75 -19.64
CA HIS A 79 2.29 7.32 -19.99
C HIS A 79 2.13 5.81 -20.23
N ALA A 80 2.89 4.97 -19.54
CA ALA A 80 2.77 3.52 -19.73
C ALA A 80 1.42 2.99 -19.23
N GLU A 81 0.53 2.62 -20.16
CA GLU A 81 -0.67 1.86 -19.81
C GLU A 81 -0.24 0.41 -19.46
N VAL A 82 -0.15 0.14 -18.16
CA VAL A 82 -0.29 -1.16 -17.46
C VAL A 82 0.88 -2.17 -17.64
N MET A 83 1.67 -2.38 -16.57
CA MET A 83 2.61 -3.52 -16.45
C MET A 83 1.86 -4.73 -15.89
N VAL A 84 1.88 -5.85 -16.62
CA VAL A 84 1.11 -7.06 -16.25
C VAL A 84 1.96 -8.28 -15.97
N GLN A 85 3.20 -8.30 -16.50
CA GLN A 85 4.15 -9.37 -16.22
C GLN A 85 5.57 -8.83 -16.12
N ASN A 86 6.23 -9.18 -15.02
CA ASN A 86 7.65 -9.01 -14.80
C ASN A 86 8.16 -10.25 -14.07
N ALA A 87 8.59 -11.29 -14.79
CA ALA A 87 8.91 -12.59 -14.19
C ALA A 87 10.01 -13.36 -14.95
N PRO A 88 10.64 -14.35 -14.28
CA PRO A 88 11.51 -15.32 -14.96
C PRO A 88 10.83 -15.99 -16.16
N ASP A 89 11.55 -16.12 -17.27
CA ASP A 89 11.09 -16.82 -18.48
C ASP A 89 12.06 -17.95 -18.83
N GLY A 90 11.62 -19.20 -18.66
CA GLY A 90 12.51 -20.36 -18.73
C GLY A 90 13.68 -20.27 -17.74
N ASP A 91 14.85 -20.79 -18.12
CA ASP A 91 16.04 -20.81 -17.27
C ASP A 91 16.93 -19.56 -17.42
N PHE A 92 16.84 -18.87 -18.57
CA PHE A 92 17.77 -17.80 -18.96
C PHE A 92 17.08 -16.49 -19.35
N GLY A 93 15.77 -16.48 -19.52
CA GLY A 93 15.00 -15.32 -19.93
C GLY A 93 14.42 -14.55 -18.75
N TRP A 94 14.11 -13.29 -19.00
CA TRP A 94 13.32 -12.44 -18.14
C TRP A 94 12.27 -11.73 -18.99
N ARG A 95 10.99 -11.95 -18.69
CA ARG A 95 9.86 -11.49 -19.51
C ARG A 95 9.24 -10.24 -18.92
N CYS A 96 8.98 -9.28 -19.82
CA CYS A 96 8.26 -8.05 -19.58
C CYS A 96 7.07 -7.97 -20.54
N LYS A 97 5.85 -7.79 -20.01
CA LYS A 97 4.63 -7.63 -20.80
C LYS A 97 3.84 -6.44 -20.29
N GLY A 98 3.47 -5.54 -21.20
CA GLY A 98 2.47 -4.50 -20.98
C GLY A 98 1.10 -4.93 -21.51
N ALA A 99 0.01 -4.36 -20.99
CA ALA A 99 -1.33 -4.57 -21.53
C ALA A 99 -2.00 -3.26 -21.99
N ASP A 100 -2.69 -3.29 -23.12
CA ASP A 100 -3.44 -2.15 -23.65
C ASP A 100 -4.92 -2.26 -23.26
N PRO A 101 -5.49 -1.33 -22.46
CA PRO A 101 -6.93 -1.28 -22.25
C PRO A 101 -7.61 -0.90 -23.56
N ALA A 102 -8.13 -1.90 -24.26
CA ALA A 102 -8.82 -1.81 -25.54
C ALA A 102 -9.53 -0.45 -25.77
N LEU A 103 -8.96 0.38 -26.66
CA LEU A 103 -9.63 1.39 -27.52
C LEU A 103 -8.71 2.52 -28.07
N VAL A 104 -7.38 2.47 -27.99
CA VAL A 104 -6.53 3.60 -28.48
C VAL A 104 -5.41 3.17 -29.45
N ILE A 105 -5.31 3.85 -30.60
CA ILE A 105 -4.52 3.47 -31.79
C ILE A 105 -3.02 3.86 -31.68
N ASN A 106 -2.43 3.91 -30.48
CA ASN A 106 -1.09 4.52 -30.29
C ASN A 106 0.06 3.51 -30.05
N PRO A 107 1.30 3.80 -30.50
CA PRO A 107 2.44 2.90 -30.34
C PRO A 107 2.96 2.84 -28.89
N ALA A 108 3.18 1.62 -28.40
CA ALA A 108 3.78 1.30 -27.10
C ALA A 108 5.04 0.45 -27.27
N TRP A 109 5.99 0.54 -26.33
CA TRP A 109 7.18 -0.31 -26.31
C TRP A 109 7.40 -0.94 -24.94
N ALA A 110 8.07 -2.09 -24.93
CA ALA A 110 8.52 -2.79 -23.73
C ALA A 110 10.03 -3.01 -23.80
N LYS A 111 10.70 -2.89 -22.65
CA LYS A 111 12.12 -3.17 -22.47
C LYS A 111 12.27 -4.11 -21.29
N ALA A 112 12.72 -5.31 -21.57
CA ALA A 112 13.12 -6.26 -20.55
C ALA A 112 14.62 -6.06 -20.25
N SER A 113 15.00 -6.22 -19.00
CA SER A 113 16.40 -6.34 -18.61
C SER A 113 16.64 -7.70 -17.98
N VAL A 114 17.80 -8.29 -18.23
CA VAL A 114 18.22 -9.53 -17.57
C VAL A 114 19.58 -9.33 -16.95
N THR A 115 19.65 -9.64 -15.66
CA THR A 115 20.89 -9.66 -14.89
C THR A 115 21.35 -11.09 -14.74
N PHE A 116 22.60 -11.34 -15.12
CA PHE A 116 23.22 -12.65 -15.06
C PHE A 116 24.58 -12.56 -14.40
N CYS A 117 24.89 -13.56 -13.57
CA CYS A 117 26.10 -13.61 -12.77
C CYS A 117 26.87 -14.91 -12.98
N LYS A 118 28.16 -14.84 -12.71
CA LYS A 118 29.10 -15.95 -12.61
C LYS A 118 29.91 -15.80 -11.33
N ALA A 119 30.02 -16.88 -10.57
CA ALA A 119 31.01 -17.02 -9.53
C ALA A 119 32.24 -17.72 -10.10
N SER A 120 33.45 -17.26 -9.76
CA SER A 120 34.69 -17.94 -10.15
C SER A 120 35.77 -17.75 -9.10
N ALA A 121 36.73 -18.68 -9.05
CA ALA A 121 37.92 -18.55 -8.22
C ALA A 121 39.15 -18.98 -9.05
N PRO A 122 40.33 -18.32 -8.88
CA PRO A 122 41.52 -18.56 -9.70
C PRO A 122 42.01 -20.03 -9.75
N ASN A 123 41.68 -20.84 -8.74
CA ASN A 123 42.16 -22.21 -8.56
C ASN A 123 41.04 -23.26 -8.49
N VAL A 124 39.79 -22.89 -8.82
CA VAL A 124 38.64 -23.80 -8.73
C VAL A 124 37.81 -23.68 -10.00
N SER A 125 37.94 -24.69 -10.87
CA SER A 125 37.23 -24.74 -12.15
C SER A 125 35.77 -25.18 -12.01
N SER A 126 35.41 -25.87 -10.92
CA SER A 126 34.06 -26.38 -10.68
C SER A 126 33.12 -25.39 -9.98
N LEU A 127 33.63 -24.25 -9.49
CA LEU A 127 32.81 -23.27 -8.77
C LEU A 127 31.82 -22.62 -9.73
N ARG A 128 30.53 -22.80 -9.46
CA ARG A 128 29.44 -22.27 -10.27
C ARG A 128 28.30 -21.74 -9.40
N LEU A 129 27.57 -20.78 -9.95
CA LEU A 129 26.34 -20.30 -9.36
C LEU A 129 25.19 -21.20 -9.82
N GLN A 130 24.46 -21.80 -8.89
CA GLN A 130 23.32 -22.67 -9.19
C GLN A 130 22.03 -22.01 -8.72
N CYS A 131 21.11 -21.76 -9.64
CA CYS A 131 19.86 -21.06 -9.36
C CYS A 131 18.64 -21.97 -9.60
N LYS A 132 17.59 -21.76 -8.82
CA LYS A 132 16.28 -22.43 -8.91
C LYS A 132 15.18 -21.37 -8.90
N THR A 133 14.11 -21.63 -9.62
CA THR A 133 12.91 -20.78 -9.61
C THR A 133 11.81 -21.48 -8.82
N LEU A 134 11.18 -20.76 -7.90
CA LEU A 134 9.98 -21.21 -7.18
C LEU A 134 8.84 -20.28 -7.56
N SER A 135 7.63 -20.82 -7.69
CA SER A 135 6.44 -20.03 -7.96
C SER A 135 5.25 -20.47 -7.11
N SER A 136 4.34 -19.54 -6.87
CA SER A 136 3.07 -19.74 -6.17
C SER A 136 2.00 -18.97 -6.94
N LYS A 137 0.93 -19.66 -7.33
CA LYS A 137 -0.17 -19.10 -8.11
C LYS A 137 -1.46 -19.15 -7.31
N THR A 138 -2.21 -18.05 -7.28
CA THR A 138 -3.53 -18.00 -6.66
C THR A 138 -4.60 -18.61 -7.57
N GLY A 139 -5.72 -19.01 -6.97
CA GLY A 139 -6.97 -19.15 -7.72
C GLY A 139 -7.48 -17.79 -8.22
N PRO A 140 -8.50 -17.78 -9.10
CA PRO A 140 -9.15 -16.55 -9.52
C PRO A 140 -9.82 -15.87 -8.33
N SER A 141 -9.52 -14.60 -8.08
CA SER A 141 -10.18 -13.78 -7.07
C SER A 141 -10.00 -12.31 -7.39
N ARG A 142 -10.88 -11.43 -6.90
CA ARG A 142 -10.62 -9.99 -6.89
C ARG A 142 -9.37 -9.64 -6.08
N ASN A 143 -8.53 -8.77 -6.61
CA ASN A 143 -7.29 -8.29 -5.98
C ASN A 143 -6.42 -9.43 -5.39
N PRO A 144 -6.07 -10.45 -6.18
CA PRO A 144 -5.35 -11.63 -5.72
C PRO A 144 -3.97 -11.27 -5.17
N LEU A 145 -3.62 -11.92 -4.06
CA LEU A 145 -2.33 -11.79 -3.41
C LEU A 145 -1.61 -13.13 -3.38
N ALA A 146 -0.40 -13.16 -3.95
CA ALA A 146 0.46 -14.33 -3.96
C ALA A 146 1.75 -14.04 -3.19
N GLU A 147 2.20 -15.01 -2.42
CA GLU A 147 3.53 -15.00 -1.82
C GLU A 147 4.19 -16.36 -2.07
N VAL A 148 5.47 -16.32 -2.43
CA VAL A 148 6.32 -17.50 -2.55
C VAL A 148 7.51 -17.32 -1.63
N SER A 149 7.88 -18.37 -0.89
CA SER A 149 8.98 -18.35 0.07
C SER A 149 9.95 -19.49 -0.20
N LEU A 150 11.22 -19.25 0.12
CA LEU A 150 12.27 -20.26 0.08
C LEU A 150 11.93 -21.40 1.05
N THR A 151 11.97 -22.64 0.56
CA THR A 151 11.65 -23.81 1.39
C THR A 151 12.77 -24.06 2.41
N PRO A 152 12.45 -24.66 3.57
CA PRO A 152 13.46 -25.01 4.58
C PRO A 152 14.60 -25.86 4.01
N GLN A 153 14.30 -26.81 3.10
CA GLN A 153 15.26 -27.69 2.47
C GLN A 153 16.27 -26.90 1.61
N LEU A 154 15.78 -26.00 0.75
CA LEU A 154 16.64 -25.16 -0.07
C LEU A 154 17.47 -24.20 0.77
N ALA A 155 16.90 -23.67 1.85
CA ALA A 155 17.65 -22.85 2.81
C ALA A 155 18.79 -23.64 3.47
N THR A 156 18.57 -24.91 3.83
CA THR A 156 19.63 -25.78 4.37
C THR A 156 20.68 -26.18 3.34
N GLU A 157 20.31 -26.29 2.06
CA GLU A 157 21.25 -26.52 0.95
C GLU A 157 22.16 -25.29 0.72
N GLY A 158 21.76 -24.10 1.20
CA GLY A 158 22.54 -22.87 1.08
C GLY A 158 22.02 -21.89 0.03
N TYR A 159 20.79 -22.10 -0.47
CA TYR A 159 20.13 -21.16 -1.36
C TYR A 159 19.73 -19.87 -0.62
N VAL A 160 19.86 -18.75 -1.32
CA VAL A 160 19.35 -17.44 -0.90
C VAL A 160 18.53 -16.81 -2.02
N VAL A 161 17.49 -16.06 -1.69
CA VAL A 161 16.67 -15.35 -2.67
C VAL A 161 17.49 -14.21 -3.30
N VAL A 162 17.58 -14.20 -4.63
CA VAL A 162 18.35 -13.22 -5.42
C VAL A 162 17.48 -12.30 -6.27
N SER A 163 16.23 -12.71 -6.55
CA SER A 163 15.23 -11.88 -7.25
C SER A 163 13.85 -12.52 -7.18
N GLY A 164 12.86 -11.82 -7.70
CA GLY A 164 11.54 -12.37 -7.97
C GLY A 164 10.72 -11.44 -8.86
N GLY A 165 9.50 -11.87 -9.15
CA GLY A 165 8.65 -11.24 -10.13
C GLY A 165 7.20 -11.68 -10.01
N CYS A 166 6.32 -10.97 -10.74
CA CYS A 166 4.88 -11.17 -10.71
C CYS A 166 4.31 -11.34 -12.11
N ASP A 167 3.33 -12.22 -12.24
CA ASP A 167 2.54 -12.43 -13.47
C ASP A 167 1.05 -12.42 -13.10
N SER A 168 0.23 -11.64 -13.79
CA SER A 168 -1.24 -11.62 -13.63
C SER A 168 -1.97 -12.10 -14.88
N SER A 169 -3.09 -12.83 -14.71
CA SER A 169 -3.92 -13.30 -15.83
C SER A 169 -5.38 -13.57 -15.45
N HIS A 170 -6.33 -13.26 -16.33
CA HIS A 170 -7.76 -13.61 -16.17
C HIS A 170 -8.08 -15.02 -16.69
N ALA A 171 -9.24 -15.55 -16.29
CA ALA A 171 -9.72 -16.91 -16.59
C ALA A 171 -9.94 -17.24 -18.08
N LEU A 172 -9.77 -16.28 -18.99
CA LEU A 172 -9.84 -16.47 -20.44
C LEU A 172 -8.45 -16.25 -21.06
N ASN A 173 -7.73 -17.35 -21.30
CA ASN A 173 -6.60 -17.53 -22.22
C ASN A 173 -5.80 -16.25 -22.60
N GLY A 174 -4.97 -15.75 -21.67
CA GLY A 174 -3.97 -14.72 -22.00
C GLY A 174 -4.53 -13.35 -22.37
N SER A 175 -5.62 -12.96 -21.69
CA SER A 175 -6.41 -11.73 -21.88
C SER A 175 -5.62 -10.46 -22.27
N ILE A 176 -6.28 -9.69 -23.13
CA ILE A 176 -6.00 -8.32 -23.59
C ILE A 176 -6.15 -7.28 -22.47
N HIS A 177 -6.81 -7.66 -21.38
CA HIS A 177 -6.98 -6.87 -20.17
C HIS A 177 -6.38 -7.68 -19.02
N ALA A 178 -5.36 -7.20 -18.32
CA ALA A 178 -4.81 -7.86 -17.15
C ALA A 178 -4.78 -6.87 -15.97
N GLU A 179 -5.04 -7.38 -14.76
CA GLU A 179 -4.98 -6.59 -13.53
C GLU A 179 -3.58 -5.99 -13.32
N ASN A 180 -3.54 -4.78 -12.74
CA ASN A 180 -2.31 -4.04 -12.49
C ASN A 180 -1.51 -4.72 -11.40
N VAL A 181 -0.28 -5.12 -11.67
CA VAL A 181 0.66 -5.52 -10.61
C VAL A 181 1.08 -4.26 -9.86
N VAL A 182 0.70 -4.20 -8.59
CA VAL A 182 0.84 -3.02 -7.74
C VAL A 182 1.82 -3.22 -6.58
N VAL A 183 2.08 -4.47 -6.24
CA VAL A 183 3.19 -4.88 -5.36
C VAL A 183 3.97 -5.96 -6.07
N SER A 184 5.28 -5.75 -6.20
CA SER A 184 6.26 -6.76 -6.63
C SER A 184 7.54 -6.52 -5.85
N LYS A 185 7.70 -7.18 -4.70
CA LYS A 185 8.84 -6.91 -3.81
C LYS A 185 9.28 -8.13 -2.99
N PRO A 186 10.53 -8.13 -2.48
CA PRO A 186 10.95 -9.10 -1.48
C PRO A 186 10.04 -9.06 -0.24
N THR A 187 9.82 -10.21 0.39
CA THR A 187 9.16 -10.27 1.70
C THR A 187 10.02 -9.60 2.77
N ALA A 188 9.40 -9.18 3.89
CA ALA A 188 10.09 -8.46 4.97
C ALA A 188 11.29 -9.21 5.57
N ASN A 189 11.26 -10.55 5.56
CA ASN A 189 12.35 -11.40 6.02
C ASN A 189 13.43 -11.67 4.94
N GLY A 190 13.27 -11.16 3.72
CA GLY A 190 14.17 -11.37 2.59
C GLY A 190 14.23 -12.81 2.07
N LYS A 191 13.31 -13.69 2.50
CA LYS A 191 13.28 -15.12 2.15
C LYS A 191 12.21 -15.48 1.13
N GLY A 192 11.47 -14.51 0.62
CA GLY A 192 10.38 -14.73 -0.31
C GLY A 192 10.13 -13.54 -1.22
N TRP A 193 9.13 -13.68 -2.08
CA TRP A 193 8.66 -12.63 -2.98
C TRP A 193 7.15 -12.50 -2.87
N ARG A 194 6.67 -11.26 -2.76
CA ARG A 194 5.26 -10.91 -2.61
C ARG A 194 4.77 -10.19 -3.86
N CYS A 195 3.64 -10.66 -4.36
CA CYS A 195 2.93 -10.10 -5.50
C CYS A 195 1.49 -9.78 -5.13
N GLN A 196 1.03 -8.62 -5.55
CA GLN A 196 -0.38 -8.23 -5.44
C GLN A 196 -0.79 -7.58 -6.75
N ALA A 197 -1.91 -8.04 -7.30
CA ALA A 197 -2.60 -7.33 -8.37
C ALA A 197 -3.80 -6.58 -7.82
N ALA A 198 -4.21 -5.54 -8.55
CA ALA A 198 -5.38 -4.74 -8.22
C ALA A 198 -6.29 -4.51 -9.43
N ASP A 199 -7.58 -4.53 -9.14
CA ASP A 199 -8.67 -4.32 -10.09
C ASP A 199 -8.70 -2.86 -10.59
N PRO A 200 -8.80 -2.63 -11.91
CA PRO A 200 -9.25 -1.34 -12.40
C PRO A 200 -10.74 -1.13 -12.06
N PRO A 201 -11.18 0.10 -11.72
CA PRO A 201 -12.53 0.39 -11.20
C PRO A 201 -13.72 -0.10 -12.05
N ASN A 202 -13.47 -0.43 -13.31
CA ASN A 202 -14.50 -0.75 -14.31
C ASN A 202 -14.42 -2.19 -14.85
N HIS A 203 -13.65 -3.10 -14.22
CA HIS A 203 -13.51 -4.47 -14.71
C HIS A 203 -14.04 -5.51 -13.69
N PRO A 204 -15.10 -6.27 -14.01
CA PRO A 204 -15.75 -7.18 -13.07
C PRO A 204 -15.17 -8.61 -13.05
N GLN A 205 -14.06 -8.88 -13.73
CA GLN A 205 -13.51 -10.23 -13.87
C GLN A 205 -12.41 -10.52 -12.84
N ASP A 206 -12.48 -11.66 -12.17
CA ASP A 206 -11.40 -12.18 -11.31
C ASP A 206 -10.11 -12.42 -12.11
N ALA A 207 -8.94 -12.19 -11.50
CA ALA A 207 -7.66 -12.65 -12.01
C ALA A 207 -6.95 -13.62 -11.06
N THR A 208 -5.90 -14.21 -11.61
CA THR A 208 -4.91 -15.00 -10.91
C THR A 208 -3.60 -14.22 -10.89
N VAL A 209 -2.87 -14.28 -9.78
CA VAL A 209 -1.50 -13.77 -9.68
C VAL A 209 -0.56 -14.92 -9.38
N THR A 210 0.59 -14.91 -10.06
CA THR A 210 1.70 -15.81 -9.82
C THR A 210 2.86 -15.00 -9.26
N ALA A 211 3.27 -15.28 -8.02
CA ALA A 211 4.53 -14.81 -7.47
C ALA A 211 5.62 -15.81 -7.81
N SER A 212 6.75 -15.32 -8.31
CA SER A 212 7.94 -16.12 -8.61
C SER A 212 9.15 -15.56 -7.86
N LEU A 213 10.04 -16.43 -7.38
CA LEU A 213 11.34 -16.04 -6.86
C LEU A 213 12.45 -16.87 -7.51
N VAL A 214 13.62 -16.28 -7.67
CA VAL A 214 14.86 -16.96 -8.05
C VAL A 214 15.73 -17.04 -6.81
N ALA A 215 16.14 -18.25 -6.46
CA ALA A 215 17.07 -18.50 -5.37
C ALA A 215 18.35 -19.12 -5.93
N CYS A 216 19.51 -18.67 -5.46
CA CYS A 216 20.81 -19.18 -5.91
C CYS A 216 21.68 -19.63 -4.74
N GLN A 217 22.57 -20.58 -5.02
CA GLN A 217 23.64 -21.01 -4.15
C GLN A 217 24.97 -21.08 -4.89
N LEU A 218 26.07 -21.10 -4.15
CA LEU A 218 27.37 -21.48 -4.68
C LEU A 218 27.50 -23.00 -4.66
N ALA A 219 27.68 -23.59 -5.84
CA ALA A 219 27.95 -25.01 -6.01
C ALA A 219 29.42 -25.20 -6.37
N VAL A 220 30.08 -26.12 -5.69
CA VAL A 220 31.46 -26.53 -5.95
C VAL A 220 31.54 -28.05 -5.88
N ASP A 221 32.39 -28.66 -6.70
CA ASP A 221 32.66 -30.09 -6.59
C ASP A 221 33.20 -30.42 -5.18
N PRO A 222 32.65 -31.42 -4.47
CA PRO A 222 33.19 -31.87 -3.18
C PRO A 222 34.70 -32.10 -3.19
N ALA A 223 35.27 -32.60 -4.30
CA ALA A 223 36.71 -32.83 -4.44
C ALA A 223 37.54 -31.54 -4.46
N GLN A 224 36.95 -30.41 -4.88
CA GLN A 224 37.61 -29.10 -4.93
C GLN A 224 37.14 -28.15 -3.81
N ALA A 225 36.12 -28.52 -3.04
CA ALA A 225 35.57 -27.69 -1.97
C ALA A 225 36.61 -27.34 -0.88
N ALA A 226 37.56 -28.25 -0.62
CA ALA A 226 38.66 -28.02 0.33
C ALA A 226 39.63 -26.89 -0.09
N LEU A 227 39.64 -26.51 -1.37
CA LEU A 227 40.46 -25.39 -1.88
C LEU A 227 39.85 -24.02 -1.56
N LEU A 228 38.60 -23.98 -1.09
CA LEU A 228 37.86 -22.77 -0.76
C LEU A 228 37.70 -22.64 0.76
N ILE A 229 38.81 -22.43 1.46
CA ILE A 229 38.82 -22.17 2.90
C ILE A 229 39.28 -20.73 3.13
N PRO A 230 38.50 -19.91 3.84
CA PRO A 230 37.15 -20.18 4.39
C PRO A 230 36.04 -20.34 3.33
N LYS A 231 35.00 -21.16 3.66
CA LYS A 231 33.92 -21.52 2.73
C LYS A 231 33.16 -20.26 2.26
N PRO A 232 33.13 -19.98 0.95
CA PRO A 232 32.39 -18.85 0.43
C PRO A 232 30.89 -19.08 0.56
N ALA A 233 30.17 -18.03 0.93
CA ALA A 233 28.72 -18.02 0.97
C ALA A 233 28.18 -16.86 0.15
N LEU A 234 27.15 -17.13 -0.66
CA LEU A 234 26.36 -16.08 -1.30
C LEU A 234 25.48 -15.43 -0.24
N ARG A 235 25.58 -14.12 -0.10
CA ARG A 235 24.78 -13.32 0.84
C ARG A 235 24.06 -12.25 0.05
N CYS A 236 22.78 -12.08 0.35
CA CYS A 236 21.94 -11.05 -0.23
C CYS A 236 21.31 -10.22 0.89
N ALA A 237 21.21 -8.92 0.66
CA ALA A 237 20.57 -7.98 1.57
C ALA A 237 19.53 -7.16 0.82
N VAL A 238 18.40 -6.92 1.48
CA VAL A 238 17.35 -6.01 1.00
C VAL A 238 17.63 -4.63 1.56
N SER A 239 17.63 -3.61 0.71
CA SER A 239 17.64 -2.21 1.13
C SER A 239 16.42 -1.50 0.57
N HIS A 240 15.79 -0.66 1.39
CA HIS A 240 14.60 0.07 1.01
C HIS A 240 14.93 1.52 0.70
N GLY A 241 14.34 2.04 -0.37
CA GLY A 241 14.31 3.45 -0.67
C GLY A 241 13.39 4.21 0.27
N VAL A 242 13.54 5.53 0.29
CA VAL A 242 12.61 6.43 0.98
C VAL A 242 11.25 6.30 0.31
N LYS A 243 10.22 6.05 1.11
CA LYS A 243 8.83 6.09 0.63
C LYS A 243 8.48 7.53 0.26
N THR A 244 8.09 7.76 -0.98
CA THR A 244 7.68 9.08 -1.48
C THR A 244 6.17 9.18 -1.58
N THR A 245 5.61 10.37 -1.42
CA THR A 245 4.18 10.67 -1.57
C THR A 245 3.97 11.89 -2.47
N GLY A 246 2.93 11.90 -3.32
CA GLY A 246 2.67 13.04 -4.21
C GLY A 246 1.45 12.87 -5.11
N MET A 247 0.90 13.99 -5.60
CA MET A 247 -0.42 14.08 -6.25
C MET A 247 -0.50 13.67 -7.73
N ALA A 248 0.59 13.21 -8.37
CA ALA A 248 0.53 12.86 -9.79
C ALA A 248 1.47 11.73 -10.23
N TYR A 249 2.69 11.65 -9.68
CA TYR A 249 3.68 10.65 -10.08
C TYR A 249 4.64 10.33 -8.93
N PRO A 250 4.26 9.52 -7.91
CA PRO A 250 5.18 9.18 -6.84
C PRO A 250 6.36 8.39 -7.42
N ARG A 251 7.57 8.94 -7.27
CA ARG A 251 8.82 8.32 -7.70
C ARG A 251 9.62 7.94 -6.47
N ALA A 252 10.00 6.67 -6.36
CA ALA A 252 10.90 6.19 -5.32
C ALA A 252 12.16 5.62 -5.94
N LEU A 253 13.28 5.83 -5.25
CA LEU A 253 14.59 5.33 -5.63
C LEU A 253 15.17 4.53 -4.47
N ALA A 254 15.71 3.37 -4.79
CA ALA A 254 16.48 2.55 -3.86
C ALA A 254 17.84 2.23 -4.48
N ALA A 255 18.88 2.33 -3.66
CA ALA A 255 20.24 1.99 -4.01
C ALA A 255 20.89 1.24 -2.84
N ALA A 256 21.93 0.48 -3.13
CA ALA A 256 22.72 -0.22 -2.13
C ALA A 256 24.21 -0.03 -2.44
N THR A 257 25.05 -0.11 -1.40
CA THR A 257 26.51 -0.01 -1.52
C THR A 257 27.15 -1.26 -2.15
N GLY A 258 26.40 -2.36 -2.23
CA GLY A 258 26.81 -3.61 -2.88
C GLY A 258 26.28 -3.75 -4.30
N LYS A 259 26.65 -4.85 -4.98
CA LYS A 259 26.20 -5.13 -6.35
C LYS A 259 24.70 -5.43 -6.36
N VAL A 260 23.91 -4.49 -6.89
CA VAL A 260 22.45 -4.64 -7.05
C VAL A 260 22.15 -5.60 -8.19
N ILE A 261 21.36 -6.63 -7.89
CA ILE A 261 21.04 -7.71 -8.82
C ILE A 261 19.57 -7.69 -9.23
N SER A 262 18.72 -7.22 -8.32
CA SER A 262 17.29 -7.07 -8.58
C SER A 262 16.71 -6.02 -7.64
N GLY A 263 15.43 -5.73 -7.84
CA GLY A 263 14.68 -4.86 -6.96
C GLY A 263 13.18 -5.03 -7.15
N GLY A 264 12.44 -4.35 -6.29
CA GLY A 264 10.99 -4.44 -6.21
C GLY A 264 10.36 -3.08 -6.06
N CYS A 265 9.07 -3.01 -6.39
CA CYS A 265 8.24 -1.83 -6.25
C CYS A 265 7.03 -2.12 -5.38
N ASP A 266 6.76 -1.16 -4.51
CA ASP A 266 5.52 -1.05 -3.74
C ASP A 266 4.86 0.27 -4.14
N LEU A 267 3.70 0.18 -4.77
CA LEU A 267 2.89 1.34 -5.09
C LEU A 267 1.55 1.25 -4.35
N SER A 268 1.18 2.36 -3.72
CA SER A 268 -0.12 2.49 -3.05
C SER A 268 -0.65 3.89 -3.28
N TYR A 269 -1.89 4.03 -3.73
CA TYR A 269 -2.57 5.32 -3.87
C TYR A 269 -3.59 5.50 -2.74
N ALA A 270 -3.63 6.69 -2.15
CA ALA A 270 -4.56 7.07 -1.07
C ALA A 270 -4.63 6.11 0.13
N GLY A 271 -3.48 5.61 0.63
CA GLY A 271 -3.36 4.96 1.94
C GLY A 271 -4.08 3.61 2.13
N ASN A 272 -4.86 3.13 1.15
CA ASN A 272 -5.76 1.98 1.26
C ASN A 272 -5.20 0.66 0.71
N GLY A 273 -3.88 0.49 0.69
CA GLY A 273 -3.31 -0.54 -0.18
C GLY A 273 -3.73 -0.28 -1.63
N SER A 274 -3.34 -1.16 -2.52
CA SER A 274 -3.10 -0.80 -3.90
C SER A 274 -4.32 -0.76 -4.84
N VAL A 275 -5.48 -0.25 -4.42
CA VAL A 275 -6.75 -0.31 -5.19
C VAL A 275 -6.93 0.77 -6.27
N HIS A 276 -5.93 1.63 -6.52
CA HIS A 276 -6.05 2.72 -7.51
C HIS A 276 -4.79 2.97 -8.35
N ALA A 277 -3.75 2.14 -8.27
CA ALA A 277 -2.63 2.30 -9.18
C ALA A 277 -3.06 1.82 -10.57
N GLN A 278 -3.35 2.75 -11.47
CA GLN A 278 -3.56 2.38 -12.87
C GLN A 278 -2.24 1.92 -13.49
N PHE A 279 -1.08 2.45 -13.06
CA PHE A 279 0.21 2.17 -13.72
C PHE A 279 1.38 2.02 -12.74
N MET A 280 2.19 0.98 -12.95
CA MET A 280 3.53 0.79 -12.34
C MET A 280 4.58 0.82 -13.45
N VAL A 281 5.61 1.66 -13.30
CA VAL A 281 6.84 1.55 -14.09
C VAL A 281 8.00 1.20 -13.18
N GLN A 282 8.65 0.06 -13.45
CA GLN A 282 9.75 -0.47 -12.68
C GLN A 282 11.06 -0.32 -13.48
N HIS A 283 11.79 0.79 -13.31
CA HIS A 283 13.09 0.92 -13.96
C HIS A 283 14.19 0.31 -13.11
N GLY A 284 14.81 -0.73 -13.63
CA GLY A 284 16.01 -1.32 -13.06
C GLY A 284 16.40 -2.64 -13.74
N PRO A 285 17.59 -3.19 -13.41
CA PRO A 285 18.70 -2.50 -12.75
C PRO A 285 19.43 -1.57 -13.74
N GLN A 286 19.73 -0.35 -13.29
CA GLN A 286 20.46 0.65 -14.07
C GLN A 286 21.99 0.49 -13.93
N ALA A 287 22.77 1.17 -14.77
CA ALA A 287 24.23 1.08 -14.78
C ALA A 287 24.88 1.54 -13.46
N ASP A 288 24.21 2.43 -12.72
CA ASP A 288 24.60 2.94 -11.40
C ASP A 288 24.14 2.05 -10.24
N GLY A 289 23.45 0.95 -10.51
CA GLY A 289 22.89 0.05 -9.50
C GLY A 289 21.60 0.56 -8.86
N ALA A 290 20.98 1.63 -9.37
CA ALA A 290 19.71 2.12 -8.86
C ALA A 290 18.51 1.28 -9.32
N TRP A 291 17.53 1.17 -8.43
CA TRP A 291 16.18 0.71 -8.75
C TRP A 291 15.20 1.84 -8.53
N SER A 292 14.35 2.10 -9.52
CA SER A 292 13.36 3.16 -9.44
C SER A 292 11.97 2.65 -9.71
N CYS A 293 11.03 3.11 -8.90
CA CYS A 293 9.62 2.79 -8.99
C CYS A 293 8.86 4.08 -9.23
N TRP A 294 8.05 4.09 -10.27
CA TRP A 294 7.26 5.23 -10.65
C TRP A 294 5.80 4.78 -10.70
N GLY A 295 4.97 5.43 -9.91
CA GLY A 295 3.53 5.38 -10.11
C GLY A 295 3.16 6.43 -11.16
N ALA A 296 2.27 6.08 -12.08
CA ALA A 296 1.56 7.07 -12.90
C ALA A 296 0.06 6.98 -12.63
N ASP A 297 -0.58 8.16 -12.56
CA ASP A 297 -2.03 8.36 -12.57
C ASP A 297 -2.38 9.09 -13.89
N PRO A 298 -3.50 8.79 -14.58
CA PRO A 298 -3.93 9.59 -15.73
C PRO A 298 -4.23 11.02 -15.29
N PRO A 299 -4.13 12.01 -16.21
CA PRO A 299 -4.24 13.44 -15.90
C PRO A 299 -5.66 13.93 -15.48
N LEU A 300 -6.53 13.06 -14.98
CA LEU A 300 -7.93 13.38 -14.62
C LEU A 300 -8.34 12.89 -13.21
N ILE A 301 -7.46 12.22 -12.46
CA ILE A 301 -7.72 11.77 -11.08
C ILE A 301 -6.52 12.24 -10.25
N SER A 302 -6.74 13.09 -9.24
CA SER A 302 -5.68 13.79 -8.51
C SER A 302 -5.41 13.15 -7.14
N ASN A 303 -5.19 11.83 -7.09
CA ASN A 303 -5.01 11.15 -5.81
C ASN A 303 -3.54 11.13 -5.37
N PRO A 304 -3.21 11.44 -4.10
CA PRO A 304 -1.85 11.29 -3.59
C PRO A 304 -1.44 9.81 -3.61
N GLY A 305 -0.51 9.49 -4.49
CA GLY A 305 0.15 8.19 -4.58
C GLY A 305 1.35 8.10 -3.64
N SER A 306 1.74 6.88 -3.30
CA SER A 306 2.98 6.57 -2.61
C SER A 306 3.75 5.49 -3.36
N ALA A 307 5.06 5.67 -3.42
CA ALA A 307 5.97 4.71 -4.03
C ALA A 307 7.07 4.36 -3.03
N GLN A 308 7.47 3.09 -3.02
CA GLN A 308 8.68 2.65 -2.35
C GLN A 308 9.41 1.65 -3.24
N ALA A 309 10.67 1.95 -3.52
CA ALA A 309 11.57 1.03 -4.19
C ALA A 309 12.31 0.18 -3.17
N SER A 310 12.65 -1.05 -3.54
CA SER A 310 13.54 -1.92 -2.77
C SER A 310 14.61 -2.48 -3.71
N VAL A 311 15.85 -2.61 -3.26
CA VAL A 311 16.92 -3.28 -3.98
C VAL A 311 17.37 -4.51 -3.23
N LEU A 312 17.82 -5.51 -3.98
CA LEU A 312 18.46 -6.68 -3.47
C LEU A 312 19.90 -6.71 -3.99
N SER A 313 20.84 -6.52 -3.08
CA SER A 313 22.28 -6.56 -3.36
C SER A 313 22.87 -7.86 -2.87
N CYS A 314 23.62 -8.57 -3.72
CA CYS A 314 24.32 -9.77 -3.29
C CYS A 314 25.82 -9.70 -3.54
N GLY A 315 26.55 -10.42 -2.70
CA GLY A 315 27.98 -10.62 -2.81
C GLY A 315 28.40 -11.95 -2.23
N ILE A 316 29.64 -12.33 -2.47
CA ILE A 316 30.24 -13.52 -1.89
C ILE A 316 31.10 -13.09 -0.72
N THR A 317 30.83 -13.66 0.45
CA THR A 317 31.61 -13.42 1.66
C THR A 317 32.35 -14.68 2.07
N THR A 318 33.58 -14.52 2.51
CA THR A 318 34.49 -15.60 2.97
C THR A 318 34.67 -15.59 4.49
N VAL A 319 33.70 -15.09 5.27
CA VAL A 319 33.86 -15.00 6.73
C VAL A 319 33.94 -16.41 7.36
N PRO A 320 34.88 -16.69 8.27
CA PRO A 320 34.92 -17.95 9.00
C PRO A 320 33.63 -18.16 9.79
N ALA A 321 33.08 -19.36 9.73
CA ALA A 321 31.88 -19.76 10.47
C ALA A 321 32.18 -19.79 11.98
N THR A 322 32.08 -18.65 12.66
CA THR A 322 32.13 -18.57 14.13
C THR A 322 31.35 -17.36 14.63
N THR A 323 30.03 -17.52 14.66
CA THR A 323 29.14 -17.32 15.81
C THR A 323 27.72 -17.49 15.29
N PRO A 324 26.86 -18.31 15.92
CA PRO A 324 25.44 -18.27 15.61
C PRO A 324 24.97 -16.84 15.90
N LEU A 325 24.32 -16.21 14.92
CA LEU A 325 23.50 -15.04 15.21
C LEU A 325 22.56 -15.45 16.36
N PRO A 326 22.39 -14.64 17.43
CA PRO A 326 21.38 -14.97 18.42
C PRO A 326 20.07 -15.20 17.68
N ALA A 327 19.44 -16.35 17.94
CA ALA A 327 18.14 -16.66 17.37
C ALA A 327 17.24 -15.43 17.57
N PRO A 328 16.49 -14.97 16.55
CA PRO A 328 15.53 -13.91 16.77
C PRO A 328 14.64 -14.41 17.90
N THR A 329 14.66 -13.69 19.03
CA THR A 329 13.72 -13.91 20.11
C THR A 329 12.34 -13.92 19.45
N PRO A 330 11.48 -14.91 19.68
CA PRO A 330 10.13 -14.87 19.15
C PRO A 330 9.53 -13.57 19.67
N THR A 331 9.39 -12.57 18.80
CA THR A 331 8.53 -11.45 19.08
C THR A 331 7.18 -12.11 19.35
N PRO A 332 6.59 -11.93 20.55
CA PRO A 332 5.30 -12.51 20.80
C PRO A 332 4.41 -12.04 19.65
N SER A 333 3.80 -12.98 18.93
CA SER A 333 2.59 -12.67 18.20
C SER A 333 1.76 -11.81 19.13
N PRO A 334 1.30 -10.61 18.73
CA PRO A 334 0.31 -9.95 19.53
C PRO A 334 -0.81 -10.98 19.67
N THR A 335 -1.02 -11.46 20.89
CA THR A 335 -2.26 -12.12 21.26
C THR A 335 -3.36 -11.26 20.66
N PRO A 336 -4.34 -11.81 19.94
CA PRO A 336 -5.41 -11.00 19.37
C PRO A 336 -6.16 -10.34 20.52
N THR A 337 -5.69 -9.17 20.95
CA THR A 337 -6.53 -8.16 21.55
C THR A 337 -7.62 -7.96 20.53
N ALA A 338 -8.88 -8.16 20.93
CA ALA A 338 -10.03 -7.91 20.07
C ALA A 338 -9.80 -6.58 19.34
N ARG A 339 -9.52 -6.67 18.03
CA ARG A 339 -9.13 -5.51 17.24
C ARG A 339 -10.34 -4.59 17.22
N LYS A 340 -10.17 -3.31 17.61
CA LYS A 340 -11.24 -2.31 17.52
C LYS A 340 -11.77 -2.27 16.09
N ASN A 341 -13.09 -2.17 15.94
CA ASN A 341 -13.69 -2.02 14.61
C ASN A 341 -13.12 -0.76 13.93
N PRO A 342 -12.83 -0.80 12.62
CA PRO A 342 -12.30 0.34 11.91
C PRO A 342 -13.31 1.49 11.84
N VAL A 343 -12.79 2.70 11.70
CA VAL A 343 -13.56 3.94 11.64
C VAL A 343 -13.49 4.51 10.23
N VAL A 344 -14.64 4.79 9.61
CA VAL A 344 -14.73 5.52 8.35
C VAL A 344 -15.27 6.92 8.61
N ILE A 345 -14.43 7.93 8.38
CA ILE A 345 -14.81 9.33 8.45
C ILE A 345 -15.44 9.70 7.11
N VAL A 346 -16.71 10.10 7.13
CA VAL A 346 -17.50 10.52 5.97
C VAL A 346 -17.51 12.03 5.93
N GLY A 347 -16.83 12.60 4.93
CA GLY A 347 -16.64 14.04 4.78
C GLY A 347 -17.94 14.83 4.63
N GLY A 348 -17.88 16.14 4.92
CA GLY A 348 -18.93 17.10 4.62
C GLY A 348 -18.88 17.60 3.18
N THR A 349 -19.84 18.43 2.79
CA THR A 349 -19.89 19.05 1.46
C THR A 349 -18.61 19.86 1.20
N LEU A 350 -17.96 19.62 0.05
CA LEU A 350 -16.67 20.20 -0.37
C LEU A 350 -15.49 19.98 0.59
N ALA A 351 -15.64 19.09 1.58
CA ALA A 351 -14.60 18.85 2.57
C ALA A 351 -13.57 17.83 2.06
N SER A 352 -12.30 18.20 2.11
CA SER A 352 -11.17 17.29 1.84
C SER A 352 -10.62 16.69 3.14
N GLU A 353 -9.87 15.60 3.03
CA GLU A 353 -9.33 14.83 4.18
C GLU A 353 -8.53 15.70 5.16
N ILE A 354 -7.85 16.74 4.67
CA ILE A 354 -7.01 17.62 5.49
C ILE A 354 -7.77 18.29 6.65
N LEU A 355 -9.06 18.56 6.49
CA LEU A 355 -9.91 19.13 7.55
C LEU A 355 -10.06 18.20 8.75
N TYR A 356 -9.89 16.88 8.53
CA TYR A 356 -10.09 15.83 9.52
C TYR A 356 -8.78 15.34 10.14
N TRP A 357 -7.63 15.85 9.70
CA TRP A 357 -6.31 15.38 10.14
C TRP A 357 -6.16 15.30 11.68
N THR A 358 -6.72 16.26 12.41
CA THR A 358 -6.68 16.24 13.89
C THR A 358 -7.52 15.11 14.47
N LEU A 359 -8.73 14.88 13.94
CA LEU A 359 -9.57 13.75 14.32
C LEU A 359 -8.88 12.42 13.98
N GLU A 360 -8.29 12.30 12.80
CA GLU A 360 -7.53 11.12 12.38
C GLU A 360 -6.36 10.83 13.32
N SER A 361 -5.55 11.84 13.63
CA SER A 361 -4.41 11.71 14.54
C SER A 361 -4.83 11.25 15.94
N ARG A 362 -5.98 11.73 16.43
CA ARG A 362 -6.52 11.29 17.72
C ARG A 362 -7.04 9.84 17.64
N LEU A 363 -7.75 9.46 16.58
CA LEU A 363 -8.18 8.07 16.34
C LEU A 363 -7.00 7.10 16.26
N ASP A 364 -5.93 7.48 15.57
CA ASP A 364 -4.70 6.69 15.48
C ASP A 364 -4.07 6.50 16.87
N ARG A 365 -4.03 7.57 17.69
CA ARG A 365 -3.53 7.52 19.08
C ARG A 365 -4.36 6.60 19.98
N ASP A 366 -5.67 6.56 19.75
CA ASP A 366 -6.60 5.70 20.49
C ASP A 366 -6.68 4.26 19.94
N GLY A 367 -5.87 3.95 18.92
CA GLY A 367 -5.68 2.60 18.37
C GLY A 367 -6.77 2.15 17.38
N TYR A 368 -7.51 3.08 16.78
CA TYR A 368 -8.46 2.77 15.70
C TYR A 368 -7.76 2.74 14.35
N GLN A 369 -8.13 1.79 13.49
CA GLN A 369 -7.81 1.88 12.06
C GLN A 369 -8.80 2.85 11.42
N ARG A 370 -8.31 4.01 10.99
CA ARG A 370 -9.14 5.07 10.39
C ARG A 370 -9.03 5.08 8.87
N PHE A 371 -10.12 5.47 8.23
CA PHE A 371 -10.27 5.61 6.80
C PHE A 371 -11.08 6.86 6.48
N PHE A 372 -10.74 7.57 5.43
CA PHE A 372 -11.52 8.71 4.96
C PHE A 372 -12.37 8.35 3.73
N PHE A 373 -13.57 8.91 3.67
CA PHE A 373 -14.46 8.89 2.52
C PHE A 373 -14.81 10.32 2.14
N GLU A 374 -14.18 10.80 1.07
CA GLU A 374 -14.57 12.05 0.43
C GLU A 374 -15.91 11.86 -0.28
N LEU A 375 -16.84 12.80 -0.09
CA LEU A 375 -18.10 12.74 -0.81
C LEU A 375 -17.83 12.89 -2.32
N PRO A 376 -18.37 12.02 -3.18
CA PRO A 376 -18.13 12.10 -4.62
C PRO A 376 -18.52 13.49 -5.16
N SER A 377 -17.68 14.04 -6.05
CA SER A 377 -17.82 15.39 -6.58
C SER A 377 -18.01 16.47 -5.50
N GLY A 378 -17.35 16.30 -4.35
CA GLY A 378 -17.47 17.21 -3.20
C GLY A 378 -18.87 17.21 -2.58
N GLY A 379 -19.66 16.15 -2.77
CA GLY A 379 -21.03 16.06 -2.25
C GLY A 379 -22.07 16.80 -3.08
N LEU A 380 -21.75 17.16 -4.33
CA LEU A 380 -22.66 17.88 -5.24
C LEU A 380 -23.50 16.96 -6.15
N ILE A 381 -23.44 15.65 -5.94
CA ILE A 381 -24.26 14.64 -6.63
C ILE A 381 -25.38 14.09 -5.72
N ASP A 382 -26.28 13.30 -6.30
CA ASP A 382 -27.33 12.59 -5.55
C ASP A 382 -26.81 11.93 -4.25
N LEU A 383 -27.50 12.15 -3.13
CA LEU A 383 -27.12 11.61 -1.84
C LEU A 383 -27.31 10.09 -1.73
N HIS A 384 -28.24 9.49 -2.49
CA HIS A 384 -28.33 8.02 -2.64
C HIS A 384 -27.15 7.47 -3.41
N GLU A 385 -26.68 8.19 -4.44
CA GLU A 385 -25.47 7.80 -5.17
C GLU A 385 -24.25 7.89 -4.23
N SER A 386 -24.15 8.97 -3.46
CA SER A 386 -23.11 9.12 -2.43
C SER A 386 -23.14 7.98 -1.41
N ALA A 387 -24.33 7.55 -0.97
CA ALA A 387 -24.51 6.41 -0.06
C ALA A 387 -24.09 5.07 -0.71
N ARG A 388 -24.35 4.90 -2.02
CA ARG A 388 -23.90 3.73 -2.79
C ARG A 388 -22.38 3.71 -2.92
N GLN A 389 -21.74 4.85 -3.13
CA GLN A 389 -20.27 4.95 -3.14
C GLN A 389 -19.70 4.65 -1.75
N LEU A 390 -20.35 5.13 -0.69
CA LEU A 390 -19.97 4.80 0.68
C LEU A 390 -20.08 3.29 0.96
N LYS A 391 -21.07 2.59 0.38
CA LYS A 391 -21.16 1.12 0.48
C LYS A 391 -19.89 0.43 0.00
N PHE A 392 -19.34 0.85 -1.14
CA PHE A 392 -18.12 0.27 -1.66
C PHE A 392 -16.92 0.55 -0.77
N LYS A 393 -16.82 1.77 -0.22
CA LYS A 393 -15.79 2.11 0.77
C LYS A 393 -15.91 1.26 2.05
N VAL A 394 -17.12 1.09 2.59
CA VAL A 394 -17.34 0.24 3.77
C VAL A 394 -16.95 -1.21 3.48
N ALA A 395 -17.32 -1.74 2.31
CA ALA A 395 -16.93 -3.10 1.91
C ALA A 395 -15.41 -3.26 1.78
N ASP A 396 -14.73 -2.28 1.17
CA ASP A 396 -13.27 -2.23 1.07
C ASP A 396 -12.60 -2.21 2.46
N VAL A 397 -13.10 -1.39 3.38
CA VAL A 397 -12.60 -1.31 4.75
C VAL A 397 -12.78 -2.63 5.51
N LEU A 398 -13.94 -3.27 5.42
CA LEU A 398 -14.16 -4.57 6.04
C LEU A 398 -13.22 -5.65 5.47
N LEU A 399 -13.00 -5.64 4.14
CA LEU A 399 -12.10 -6.56 3.48
C LEU A 399 -10.63 -6.36 3.89
N GLN A 400 -10.16 -5.10 3.94
CA GLN A 400 -8.77 -4.77 4.30
C GLN A 400 -8.44 -5.10 5.77
N THR A 401 -9.41 -4.89 6.66
CA THR A 401 -9.18 -4.98 8.10
C THR A 401 -9.51 -6.35 8.68
N GLY A 402 -10.37 -7.12 7.99
CA GLY A 402 -10.97 -8.37 8.46
C GLY A 402 -12.06 -8.16 9.51
N ALA A 403 -12.48 -6.91 9.77
CA ALA A 403 -13.57 -6.62 10.69
C ALA A 403 -14.92 -7.01 10.08
N SER A 404 -15.90 -7.31 10.93
CA SER A 404 -17.29 -7.58 10.49
C SER A 404 -18.13 -6.32 10.40
N LYS A 405 -17.74 -5.26 11.11
CA LYS A 405 -18.44 -3.98 11.17
C LYS A 405 -17.49 -2.79 11.20
N VAL A 406 -17.98 -1.62 10.79
CA VAL A 406 -17.28 -0.33 10.90
C VAL A 406 -18.02 0.63 11.84
N HIS A 407 -17.30 1.59 12.40
CA HIS A 407 -17.89 2.83 12.90
C HIS A 407 -17.88 3.87 11.79
N LEU A 408 -18.97 4.61 11.61
CA LEU A 408 -19.04 5.74 10.68
C LEU A 408 -19.02 7.04 11.48
N ILE A 409 -18.11 7.96 11.16
CA ILE A 409 -18.12 9.33 11.68
C ILE A 409 -18.48 10.28 10.54
N GLY A 410 -19.72 10.77 10.50
CA GLY A 410 -20.19 11.64 9.43
C GLY A 410 -20.24 13.10 9.85
N HIS A 411 -19.54 13.99 9.12
CA HIS A 411 -19.61 15.43 9.35
C HIS A 411 -20.57 16.08 8.37
N SER A 412 -21.45 16.97 8.85
CA SER A 412 -22.39 17.71 8.01
C SER A 412 -23.18 16.76 7.10
N GLN A 413 -23.19 16.98 5.77
CA GLN A 413 -23.80 16.09 4.77
C GLN A 413 -23.34 14.61 4.89
N GLY A 414 -22.10 14.34 5.31
CA GLY A 414 -21.58 12.99 5.47
C GLY A 414 -22.36 12.15 6.48
N GLY A 415 -22.92 12.76 7.52
CA GLY A 415 -23.81 12.05 8.45
C GLY A 415 -25.15 11.66 7.83
N ALA A 416 -25.69 12.48 6.92
CA ALA A 416 -26.91 12.15 6.18
C ALA A 416 -26.65 11.02 5.18
N VAL A 417 -25.50 11.03 4.50
CA VAL A 417 -25.05 9.96 3.60
C VAL A 417 -24.83 8.64 4.36
N ALA A 418 -24.23 8.68 5.55
CA ALA A 418 -24.06 7.50 6.40
C ALA A 418 -25.40 6.86 6.81
N ARG A 419 -26.41 7.69 7.13
CA ARG A 419 -27.77 7.22 7.44
C ARG A 419 -28.48 6.66 6.20
N ALA A 420 -28.33 7.32 5.04
CA ALA A 420 -28.84 6.80 3.78
C ALA A 420 -28.22 5.44 3.42
N TYR A 421 -26.92 5.26 3.68
CA TYR A 421 -26.23 3.97 3.50
C TYR A 421 -26.88 2.86 4.32
N VAL A 422 -27.12 3.08 5.63
CA VAL A 422 -27.77 2.08 6.49
C VAL A 422 -29.19 1.78 6.04
N ARG A 423 -29.95 2.80 5.61
CA ARG A 423 -31.30 2.62 5.09
C ARG A 423 -31.32 1.80 3.79
N ASP A 424 -30.44 2.11 2.84
CA ASP A 424 -30.47 1.53 1.49
C ASP A 424 -29.83 0.15 1.40
N PHE A 425 -28.85 -0.13 2.27
CA PHE A 425 -28.03 -1.35 2.19
C PHE A 425 -28.03 -2.19 3.47
N GLY A 426 -28.74 -1.74 4.50
CA GLY A 426 -28.84 -2.42 5.79
C GLY A 426 -27.75 -2.01 6.79
N ASN A 427 -27.89 -2.48 8.02
CA ASN A 427 -27.04 -2.14 9.16
C ASN A 427 -26.01 -3.21 9.53
N ALA A 428 -26.00 -4.38 8.87
CA ALA A 428 -25.18 -5.53 9.27
C ALA A 428 -23.67 -5.21 9.35
N SER A 429 -23.22 -4.26 8.53
CA SER A 429 -21.83 -3.81 8.40
C SER A 429 -21.47 -2.61 9.28
N VAL A 430 -22.39 -2.09 10.10
CA VAL A 430 -22.20 -0.86 10.88
C VAL A 430 -22.43 -1.13 12.36
N GLU A 431 -21.45 -0.76 13.19
CA GLU A 431 -21.57 -0.81 14.64
C GLU A 431 -22.18 0.49 15.18
N SER A 432 -21.66 1.65 14.75
CA SER A 432 -22.20 2.95 15.15
C SER A 432 -22.11 4.01 14.06
N ILE A 433 -23.01 5.00 14.14
CA ILE A 433 -22.94 6.25 13.41
C ILE A 433 -22.79 7.39 14.41
N ILE A 434 -21.67 8.10 14.33
CA ILE A 434 -21.40 9.32 15.07
C ILE A 434 -21.49 10.48 14.07
N SER A 435 -22.44 11.37 14.27
CA SER A 435 -22.66 12.53 13.41
C SER A 435 -22.18 13.81 14.08
N LEU A 436 -21.55 14.68 13.29
CA LEU A 436 -20.99 15.96 13.72
C LEU A 436 -21.69 17.06 12.92
N GLY A 437 -22.54 17.86 13.57
CA GLY A 437 -23.23 18.99 12.94
C GLY A 437 -24.04 18.59 11.70
N THR A 438 -24.67 17.42 11.69
CA THR A 438 -25.46 16.95 10.55
C THR A 438 -26.89 17.50 10.64
N PRO A 439 -27.43 18.14 9.58
CA PRO A 439 -28.81 18.61 9.55
C PRO A 439 -29.78 17.45 9.30
N HIS A 440 -30.04 16.66 10.35
CA HIS A 440 -30.88 15.45 10.30
C HIS A 440 -32.33 15.72 9.86
N LYS A 441 -32.83 16.95 9.98
CA LYS A 441 -34.16 17.37 9.49
C LYS A 441 -34.08 18.29 8.26
N GLY A 442 -32.92 18.36 7.62
CA GLY A 442 -32.63 19.24 6.49
C GLY A 442 -32.21 20.65 6.93
N THR A 443 -31.84 21.49 5.98
CA THR A 443 -31.51 22.90 6.23
C THR A 443 -32.77 23.75 6.23
N ASP A 444 -32.90 24.62 7.23
CA ASP A 444 -34.01 25.57 7.34
C ASP A 444 -33.90 26.67 6.27
N ASP A 445 -35.01 27.33 5.92
CA ASP A 445 -35.05 28.50 5.02
C ASP A 445 -34.55 29.78 5.74
N ASP A 446 -33.36 29.70 6.37
CA ASP A 446 -32.72 30.85 7.00
C ASP A 446 -32.03 31.72 5.92
N PRO A 447 -32.25 33.06 5.87
CA PRO A 447 -31.69 33.92 4.83
C PRO A 447 -30.15 33.93 4.77
N LEU A 448 -29.48 33.80 5.91
CA LEU A 448 -28.02 33.74 5.98
C LEU A 448 -27.53 32.40 5.44
N LEU A 449 -28.20 31.31 5.81
CA LEU A 449 -27.90 29.97 5.30
C LEU A 449 -28.16 29.87 3.79
N ALA A 450 -29.23 30.48 3.29
CA ALA A 450 -29.55 30.56 1.88
C ALA A 450 -28.46 31.33 1.10
N LEU A 451 -27.92 32.42 1.67
CA LEU A 451 -26.80 33.14 1.07
C LEU A 451 -25.53 32.28 1.03
N VAL A 452 -25.19 31.60 2.13
CA VAL A 452 -24.03 30.70 2.19
C VAL A 452 -24.18 29.54 1.21
N ALA A 453 -25.35 28.91 1.16
CA ALA A 453 -25.64 27.81 0.24
C ALA A 453 -25.60 28.25 -1.23
N ARG A 454 -26.04 29.48 -1.54
CA ARG A 454 -25.92 30.06 -2.87
C ARG A 454 -24.46 30.31 -3.27
N LEU A 455 -23.65 30.85 -2.36
CA LEU A 455 -22.26 31.20 -2.64
C LEU A 455 -21.33 29.98 -2.71
N LEU A 456 -21.54 28.99 -1.83
CA LEU A 456 -20.65 27.83 -1.72
C LEU A 456 -21.11 26.63 -2.54
N PHE A 457 -22.42 26.41 -2.68
CA PHE A 457 -22.98 25.19 -3.28
C PHE A 457 -23.84 25.47 -4.50
N ASN A 458 -23.95 26.73 -4.94
CA ASN A 458 -24.81 27.15 -6.04
C ASN A 458 -26.28 26.75 -5.86
N CYS A 459 -26.76 26.70 -4.61
CA CYS A 459 -28.19 26.53 -4.30
C CYS A 459 -28.90 27.88 -4.47
N THR A 460 -29.49 28.12 -5.64
CA THR A 460 -30.13 29.39 -6.02
C THR A 460 -31.63 29.44 -5.75
N GLY A 461 -32.23 28.34 -5.31
CA GLY A 461 -33.68 28.17 -5.13
C GLY A 461 -34.41 27.91 -6.45
N THR A 462 -33.71 27.56 -7.53
CA THR A 462 -34.29 27.36 -8.87
C THR A 462 -34.34 25.89 -9.26
N ALA A 463 -35.06 25.57 -10.34
CA ALA A 463 -35.11 24.21 -10.88
C ALA A 463 -33.72 23.69 -11.31
N ALA A 464 -32.76 24.57 -11.58
CA ALA A 464 -31.40 24.25 -11.98
C ALA A 464 -30.46 23.95 -10.79
N ASP A 465 -30.92 24.08 -9.54
CA ASP A 465 -30.10 23.81 -8.37
C ASP A 465 -29.57 22.36 -8.36
N PRO A 466 -28.32 22.15 -7.89
CA PRO A 466 -27.76 20.83 -7.65
C PRO A 466 -28.70 19.97 -6.81
N LEU A 467 -28.75 18.68 -7.13
CA LEU A 467 -29.67 17.74 -6.47
C LEU A 467 -29.51 17.70 -4.93
N PRO A 468 -28.30 17.82 -4.36
CA PRO A 468 -28.09 17.94 -2.92
C PRO A 468 -28.84 19.10 -2.26
N CYS A 469 -28.95 20.26 -2.91
CA CYS A 469 -29.71 21.40 -2.38
C CYS A 469 -31.18 21.02 -2.16
N LYS A 470 -31.74 20.24 -3.10
CA LYS A 470 -33.13 19.77 -3.04
C LYS A 470 -33.30 18.63 -2.04
N GLN A 471 -32.34 17.70 -1.99
CA GLN A 471 -32.35 16.55 -1.08
C GLN A 471 -32.09 16.95 0.38
N MET A 472 -31.29 17.97 0.63
CA MET A 472 -31.00 18.46 1.99
C MET A 472 -32.01 19.50 2.49
N LYS A 473 -32.98 19.93 1.66
CA LYS A 473 -34.04 20.83 2.08
C LYS A 473 -34.94 20.17 3.13
N ALA A 474 -35.32 20.92 4.16
CA ALA A 474 -36.32 20.47 5.11
C ALA A 474 -37.62 20.03 4.41
N GLY A 475 -38.14 18.86 4.79
CA GLY A 475 -39.33 18.27 4.18
C GLY A 475 -39.11 17.56 2.83
N SER A 476 -37.86 17.43 2.36
CA SER A 476 -37.57 16.63 1.17
C SER A 476 -37.88 15.14 1.39
N ALA A 477 -38.12 14.41 0.30
CA ALA A 477 -38.30 12.96 0.34
C ALA A 477 -37.07 12.25 0.97
N PHE A 478 -35.87 12.67 0.57
CA PHE A 478 -34.63 12.13 1.12
C PHE A 478 -34.53 12.29 2.65
N ILE A 479 -34.83 13.48 3.18
CA ILE A 479 -34.83 13.72 4.64
C ILE A 479 -35.90 12.88 5.33
N ALA A 480 -37.10 12.75 4.76
CA ALA A 480 -38.14 11.91 5.32
C ALA A 480 -37.68 10.44 5.40
N GLU A 481 -37.08 9.92 4.32
CA GLU A 481 -36.61 8.55 4.23
C GLU A 481 -35.48 8.22 5.22
N ILE A 482 -34.43 9.04 5.34
CA ILE A 482 -33.33 8.75 6.29
C ILE A 482 -33.79 8.82 7.76
N ASN A 483 -34.92 9.47 8.03
CA ASN A 483 -35.56 9.53 9.35
C ASN A 483 -36.52 8.36 9.62
N THR A 484 -36.77 7.49 8.65
CA THR A 484 -37.41 6.20 8.90
C THR A 484 -36.38 5.19 9.41
N ARG A 485 -36.72 4.47 10.49
CA ARG A 485 -35.85 3.44 11.07
C ARG A 485 -36.62 2.17 11.43
N PRO A 486 -36.03 0.97 11.25
CA PRO A 486 -36.59 -0.27 11.77
C PRO A 486 -36.70 -0.22 13.31
N PRO A 487 -37.77 -0.78 13.92
CA PRO A 487 -37.94 -0.80 15.38
C PRO A 487 -36.79 -1.45 16.16
N ASN A 488 -36.05 -2.38 15.52
CA ASN A 488 -34.97 -3.16 16.13
C ASN A 488 -33.59 -2.84 15.52
N ASP A 489 -33.36 -1.60 15.08
CA ASP A 489 -32.08 -1.20 14.50
C ASP A 489 -30.93 -1.27 15.53
N PRO A 490 -29.96 -2.20 15.39
CA PRO A 490 -28.91 -2.45 16.38
C PRO A 490 -27.78 -1.42 16.33
N VAL A 491 -27.79 -0.48 15.37
CA VAL A 491 -26.75 0.56 15.25
C VAL A 491 -26.83 1.53 16.43
N TYR A 492 -25.67 1.85 17.01
CA TYR A 492 -25.54 2.92 17.99
C TYR A 492 -25.46 4.27 17.27
N TYR A 493 -26.26 5.24 17.69
CA TYR A 493 -26.28 6.58 17.11
C TYR A 493 -25.84 7.61 18.14
N THR A 494 -24.91 8.47 17.72
CA THR A 494 -24.51 9.65 18.46
C THR A 494 -24.50 10.84 17.52
N ASN A 495 -24.96 11.98 18.00
CA ASN A 495 -25.09 13.21 17.26
C ASN A 495 -24.55 14.34 18.13
N ILE A 496 -23.38 14.86 17.76
CA ILE A 496 -22.71 15.93 18.49
C ILE A 496 -22.92 17.23 17.70
N ASN A 497 -23.59 18.18 18.34
CA ASN A 497 -23.90 19.50 17.79
C ASN A 497 -23.24 20.61 18.60
N THR A 498 -23.22 21.80 18.03
CA THR A 498 -22.80 23.03 18.70
C THR A 498 -23.86 24.12 18.50
N LEU A 499 -24.01 25.00 19.50
CA LEU A 499 -24.86 26.18 19.42
C LEU A 499 -24.29 27.25 18.47
N HIS A 500 -23.02 27.12 18.07
CA HIS A 500 -22.33 28.05 17.18
C HIS A 500 -22.25 27.54 15.72
N ASP A 501 -23.09 26.57 15.37
CA ASP A 501 -23.20 26.06 14.01
C ASP A 501 -24.12 26.95 13.17
N VAL A 502 -23.67 27.35 11.99
CA VAL A 502 -24.41 28.23 11.07
C VAL A 502 -25.35 27.45 10.12
N PHE A 503 -25.15 26.14 10.00
CA PHE A 503 -25.95 25.24 9.14
C PHE A 503 -26.97 24.44 9.96
N THR A 504 -26.66 24.15 11.22
CA THR A 504 -27.50 23.32 12.10
C THR A 504 -27.77 23.97 13.44
N LYS A 505 -28.95 23.70 13.99
CA LYS A 505 -29.38 24.09 15.32
C LYS A 505 -29.63 22.83 16.12
N ALA A 506 -28.90 22.65 17.22
CA ALA A 506 -28.89 21.43 18.04
C ALA A 506 -30.30 20.95 18.44
N ASN A 507 -31.21 21.88 18.76
CA ASN A 507 -32.56 21.60 19.24
C ASN A 507 -33.65 21.57 18.14
N SER A 508 -33.31 21.86 16.88
CA SER A 508 -34.24 21.79 15.77
C SER A 508 -33.74 20.86 14.67
N ASN A 509 -33.12 21.40 13.63
CA ASN A 509 -32.80 20.64 12.42
C ASN A 509 -31.56 19.75 12.58
N GLY A 510 -30.68 20.07 13.53
CA GLY A 510 -29.58 19.21 13.95
C GLY A 510 -30.03 18.06 14.85
N LYS A 511 -31.25 18.05 15.39
CA LYS A 511 -31.71 16.99 16.30
C LYS A 511 -32.03 15.70 15.54
N MET A 512 -31.53 14.57 16.05
CA MET A 512 -31.90 13.25 15.58
C MET A 512 -32.99 12.65 16.49
N ASP A 513 -34.11 12.19 15.93
CA ASP A 513 -35.21 11.60 16.71
C ASP A 513 -35.04 10.07 16.83
N ASN A 514 -35.56 9.48 17.93
CA ASN A 514 -35.59 8.03 18.19
C ASN A 514 -34.22 7.33 18.09
N CYS A 515 -33.16 7.97 18.59
CA CYS A 515 -31.79 7.44 18.51
C CYS A 515 -31.18 7.00 19.84
N ASP A 516 -31.85 7.22 20.97
CA ASP A 516 -31.35 6.78 22.27
C ASP A 516 -31.20 5.25 22.30
N ARG A 517 -30.18 4.79 23.03
CA ARG A 517 -29.81 3.36 23.12
C ARG A 517 -29.50 2.98 24.56
N THR A 518 -29.38 1.69 24.80
CA THR A 518 -28.88 1.13 26.05
C THR A 518 -27.57 0.42 25.75
N SER A 519 -26.52 0.67 26.55
CA SER A 519 -25.24 -0.01 26.41
C SER A 519 -25.38 -1.51 26.72
N PRO A 520 -24.38 -2.34 26.37
CA PRO A 520 -24.34 -3.74 26.80
C PRO A 520 -24.38 -3.94 28.32
N SER A 521 -23.99 -2.92 29.11
CA SER A 521 -24.03 -2.93 30.58
C SER A 521 -25.35 -2.40 31.17
N GLY A 522 -26.34 -2.05 30.33
CA GLY A 522 -27.64 -1.55 30.78
C GLY A 522 -27.70 -0.04 31.01
N GLU A 523 -26.67 0.73 30.63
CA GLU A 523 -26.64 2.18 30.81
C GLU A 523 -27.38 2.91 29.68
N ALA A 524 -28.17 3.92 29.99
CA ALA A 524 -28.84 4.74 28.99
C ALA A 524 -27.83 5.66 28.26
N LEU A 525 -27.76 5.52 26.95
CA LEU A 525 -26.92 6.30 26.03
C LEU A 525 -27.78 7.33 25.31
N GLN A 526 -27.62 8.60 25.69
CA GLN A 526 -28.25 9.71 24.99
C GLN A 526 -27.61 9.90 23.62
N CYS A 527 -28.42 9.99 22.58
CA CYS A 527 -27.91 10.13 21.23
C CYS A 527 -27.59 11.58 20.84
N ASN A 528 -28.34 12.58 21.34
CA ASN A 528 -28.08 13.99 21.03
C ASN A 528 -27.24 14.63 22.13
N VAL A 529 -26.11 15.20 21.74
CA VAL A 529 -25.15 15.86 22.63
C VAL A 529 -24.88 17.25 22.06
N THR A 530 -25.08 18.30 22.88
CA THR A 530 -24.66 19.66 22.53
C THR A 530 -23.40 19.98 23.29
N VAL A 531 -22.35 20.48 22.61
CA VAL A 531 -21.06 20.78 23.24
C VAL A 531 -21.23 21.74 24.43
N GLN A 532 -22.07 22.77 24.29
CA GLN A 532 -22.28 23.81 25.30
C GLN A 532 -23.10 23.35 26.51
N ASP A 533 -23.78 22.20 26.44
CA ASP A 533 -24.45 21.62 27.61
C ASP A 533 -23.42 21.13 28.66
N PHE A 534 -22.19 20.83 28.22
CA PHE A 534 -21.09 20.40 29.08
C PHE A 534 -20.02 21.49 29.23
N CYS A 535 -19.66 22.14 28.13
CA CYS A 535 -18.55 23.08 28.04
C CYS A 535 -19.05 24.42 27.51
N LYS A 536 -19.70 25.19 28.38
CA LYS A 536 -20.43 26.43 28.04
C LYS A 536 -19.59 27.46 27.27
N ASP A 537 -18.29 27.55 27.57
CA ASP A 537 -17.38 28.55 26.98
C ASP A 537 -16.68 28.04 25.70
N ASN A 538 -16.93 26.80 25.27
CA ASN A 538 -16.34 26.26 24.05
C ASN A 538 -17.07 26.82 22.81
N LEU A 539 -16.33 27.57 21.99
CA LEU A 539 -16.83 28.28 20.81
C LEU A 539 -16.71 27.47 19.50
N VAL A 540 -16.64 26.14 19.57
CA VAL A 540 -16.52 25.29 18.38
C VAL A 540 -17.66 25.57 17.41
N GLU A 541 -17.32 25.93 16.18
CA GLU A 541 -18.28 26.13 15.09
C GLU A 541 -18.41 24.85 14.23
N HIS A 542 -19.20 24.90 13.17
CA HIS A 542 -19.54 23.76 12.31
C HIS A 542 -18.30 22.97 11.86
N VAL A 543 -17.33 23.61 11.20
CA VAL A 543 -16.13 22.92 10.69
C VAL A 543 -15.24 22.45 11.84
N GLY A 544 -15.15 23.26 12.90
CA GLY A 544 -14.42 22.96 14.12
C GLY A 544 -14.89 21.69 14.83
N LEU A 545 -16.13 21.23 14.63
CA LEU A 545 -16.59 19.95 15.19
C LEU A 545 -15.70 18.78 14.75
N ALA A 546 -15.11 18.85 13.55
CA ALA A 546 -14.21 17.82 13.02
C ALA A 546 -12.79 17.85 13.60
N SER A 547 -12.39 18.90 14.33
CA SER A 547 -11.01 19.08 14.82
C SER A 547 -10.90 19.41 16.31
N ASN A 548 -12.01 19.74 16.99
CA ASN A 548 -12.01 20.16 18.40
C ASN A 548 -11.77 19.00 19.39
N GLY A 549 -10.88 19.19 20.37
CA GLY A 549 -10.54 18.17 21.38
C GLY A 549 -11.69 17.79 22.29
N VAL A 550 -12.49 18.78 22.71
CA VAL A 550 -13.70 18.55 23.51
C VAL A 550 -14.68 17.65 22.75
N VAL A 551 -14.88 17.90 21.46
CA VAL A 551 -15.75 17.05 20.61
C VAL A 551 -15.17 15.64 20.50
N TYR A 552 -13.86 15.51 20.29
CA TYR A 552 -13.20 14.21 20.23
C TYR A 552 -13.38 13.40 21.52
N SER A 553 -13.35 14.06 22.69
CA SER A 553 -13.59 13.38 23.96
C SER A 553 -14.94 12.65 23.99
N GLY A 554 -15.97 13.21 23.34
CA GLY A 554 -17.28 12.59 23.14
C GLY A 554 -17.26 11.50 22.07
N ILE A 555 -16.56 11.72 20.94
CA ILE A 555 -16.38 10.71 19.88
C ILE A 555 -15.77 9.43 20.46
N ARG A 556 -14.69 9.54 21.24
CA ARG A 556 -14.04 8.41 21.92
C ARG A 556 -15.01 7.64 22.81
N GLN A 557 -15.82 8.34 23.60
CA GLN A 557 -16.82 7.71 24.48
C GLN A 557 -17.92 7.01 23.67
N ALA A 558 -18.36 7.61 22.56
CA ALA A 558 -19.35 7.03 21.66
C ALA A 558 -18.86 5.75 20.96
N LEU A 559 -17.60 5.74 20.49
CA LEU A 559 -16.95 4.56 19.89
C LEU A 559 -16.81 3.39 20.88
N GLU A 560 -16.83 3.68 22.19
CA GLU A 560 -16.77 2.68 23.27
C GLU A 560 -18.16 2.37 23.85
N HIS A 561 -19.23 2.90 23.25
CA HIS A 561 -20.62 2.73 23.70
C HIS A 561 -20.84 3.11 25.17
N ARG A 562 -20.15 4.17 25.61
CA ARG A 562 -20.28 4.74 26.96
C ARG A 562 -21.12 6.00 26.94
N LYS A 563 -21.69 6.33 28.10
CA LYS A 563 -22.35 7.62 28.32
C LYS A 563 -21.35 8.75 28.07
N ILE A 564 -21.80 9.77 27.36
CA ILE A 564 -20.95 10.90 26.98
C ILE A 564 -20.95 11.95 28.09
N ALA A 565 -19.74 12.29 28.55
CA ALA A 565 -19.43 13.44 29.38
C ALA A 565 -18.20 14.13 28.79
N LEU A 566 -18.38 15.29 28.14
CA LEU A 566 -17.30 15.95 27.41
C LEU A 566 -16.22 16.46 28.36
N ASN A 567 -14.95 16.27 28.01
CA ASN A 567 -13.82 16.83 28.73
C ASN A 567 -13.52 18.24 28.21
N CYS A 568 -13.91 19.27 28.96
CA CYS A 568 -13.74 20.67 28.56
C CYS A 568 -12.29 21.17 28.52
N THR A 569 -11.33 20.36 28.97
CA THR A 569 -9.89 20.68 28.97
C THR A 569 -9.10 19.93 27.90
N GLU A 570 -9.77 19.05 27.12
CA GLU A 570 -9.14 18.29 26.05
C GLU A 570 -8.78 19.22 24.88
N LEU A 571 -7.48 19.34 24.59
CA LEU A 571 -6.94 20.21 23.54
C LEU A 571 -7.00 19.57 22.14
#